data_AF-A0A8T7AZZ1-F1
#
_entry.id   AF-A0A8T7AZZ1-F1
#
_cell.length_a   1.000
_cell.length_b   1.000
_cell.length_c   1.000
_cell.angle_alpha   90.00
_cell.angle_beta   90.00
_cell.angle_gamma   90.00
#
_symmetry.space_group_name_H-M   'P 1'
#
loop_
_entity.id
_entity.type
_entity.pdbx_description
1 polymer ?
#
loop_
_entity_poly.entity_id
_entity_poly.type
_entity_poly.pdbx_seq_one_letter_code
_entity_poly.pdbx_strand_id
1 'polypeptide(L)'
;MKRLVAMLALFALPGIIFAQGADLSQIGTDPRRALIVEVFLNADGSTDFIDSYVSTTPPRTDIGNPRQIQVEALDVTDVVIDTVYDWDPRWLFAQQDSPDDSGLSGEQLEVLDESAGSFLITFDSAMAEIRLTDVEAINELITVDVRPVVETWCYEELQASSPAGLANCTGIEFTDTDFDDVPNAVDNCPDIANTDQSDVLNRGIGDACARPGDLDGDGDVDWNDIGLYLAGNNLNRPANDPVDPFDLNDNGTVNILDARAGILLCDLPRCAILP
;
A
#
# COMPACT_ATOMS: atom_id res chain seq x y z
N MET A 1 11.30 21.60 2.79
CA MET A 1 11.71 20.23 2.43
C MET A 1 13.09 19.93 3.01
N LYS A 2 13.15 19.20 4.12
CA LYS A 2 14.41 18.63 4.61
C LYS A 2 14.15 17.19 5.05
N ARG A 3 14.76 16.26 4.34
CA ARG A 3 15.02 14.90 4.81
C ARG A 3 16.11 14.98 5.87
N LEU A 4 15.90 14.34 7.02
CA LEU A 4 16.98 14.06 7.96
C LEU A 4 16.93 12.60 8.37
N VAL A 5 17.97 11.87 7.98
CA VAL A 5 18.31 10.54 8.47
C VAL A 5 19.27 10.75 9.63
N ALA A 6 18.98 10.16 10.80
CA ALA A 6 19.95 10.03 11.88
C ALA A 6 19.71 8.72 12.66
N MET A 7 20.80 7.97 12.80
CA MET A 7 20.93 6.65 13.43
C MET A 7 21.94 6.78 14.56
N LEU A 8 21.66 6.32 15.79
CA LEU A 8 22.69 5.79 16.70
C LEU A 8 22.15 4.98 17.89
N ALA A 9 23.04 4.12 18.39
CA ALA A 9 22.84 2.90 19.18
C ALA A 9 22.87 3.09 20.71
N LEU A 10 22.47 2.05 21.46
CA LEU A 10 23.32 1.52 22.56
C LEU A 10 23.00 0.06 22.95
N PHE A 11 24.04 -0.60 23.47
CA PHE A 11 24.17 -2.03 23.75
C PHE A 11 23.41 -2.54 25.00
N ALA A 12 23.22 -3.86 24.97
CA ALA A 12 22.70 -4.80 25.95
C ALA A 12 23.06 -4.60 27.45
N LEU A 13 22.15 -5.05 28.32
CA LEU A 13 22.26 -6.14 29.33
C LEU A 13 21.30 -5.88 30.53
N PRO A 14 21.01 -6.84 31.42
CA PRO A 14 20.03 -7.91 31.22
C PRO A 14 19.03 -8.02 32.41
N GLY A 15 17.88 -8.63 32.13
CA GLY A 15 17.04 -9.22 33.16
C GLY A 15 15.75 -8.46 33.39
N ILE A 16 14.65 -9.04 32.90
CA ILE A 16 13.40 -9.24 33.64
C ILE A 16 12.70 -10.45 32.99
N ILE A 17 12.60 -11.49 33.81
CA ILE A 17 11.71 -12.67 33.88
C ILE A 17 10.83 -12.97 32.64
N PHE A 18 11.08 -14.13 32.02
CA PHE A 18 10.18 -14.81 31.09
C PHE A 18 8.95 -15.35 31.84
N ALA A 19 7.74 -15.02 31.36
CA ALA A 19 6.58 -15.88 31.56
C ALA A 19 6.73 -17.12 30.66
N GLN A 20 7.02 -18.27 31.27
CA GLN A 20 6.97 -19.57 30.60
C GLN A 20 5.52 -19.99 30.41
N GLY A 21 5.14 -20.32 29.17
CA GLY A 21 3.86 -20.99 28.92
C GLY A 21 3.24 -20.78 27.55
N ALA A 22 4.02 -20.79 26.47
CA ALA A 22 3.48 -21.08 25.15
C ALA A 22 4.44 -22.05 24.45
N ASP A 23 3.89 -23.18 24.01
CA ASP A 23 4.57 -24.19 23.22
C ASP A 23 4.86 -23.62 21.82
N LEU A 24 6.10 -23.17 21.60
CA LEU A 24 6.54 -22.50 20.37
C LEU A 24 6.88 -23.46 19.22
N SER A 25 6.28 -24.65 19.20
CA SER A 25 6.54 -25.66 18.16
C SER A 25 5.55 -25.65 16.98
N GLN A 26 4.64 -24.65 16.90
CA GLN A 26 3.49 -24.70 15.97
C GLN A 26 3.18 -23.42 15.16
N ILE A 27 3.97 -22.33 15.19
CA ILE A 27 3.60 -21.10 14.43
C ILE A 27 4.86 -20.46 13.81
N GLY A 28 4.85 -20.31 12.48
CA GLY A 28 5.98 -19.81 11.68
C GLY A 28 6.13 -18.29 11.70
N THR A 29 6.48 -17.73 12.85
CA THR A 29 6.83 -16.31 12.99
C THR A 29 8.26 -16.06 12.47
N ASP A 30 8.49 -15.11 11.54
CA ASP A 30 9.84 -14.57 11.27
C ASP A 30 10.08 -13.28 12.07
N PRO A 31 10.76 -13.33 13.22
CA PRO A 31 10.99 -12.17 14.08
C PRO A 31 11.92 -11.10 13.47
N ARG A 32 12.35 -11.25 12.21
CA ARG A 32 13.21 -10.29 11.50
C ARG A 32 12.47 -9.35 10.55
N ARG A 33 11.19 -9.61 10.27
CA ARG A 33 10.38 -8.87 9.30
C ARG A 33 9.05 -8.49 9.93
N ALA A 34 8.37 -7.51 9.37
CA ALA A 34 7.05 -7.14 9.84
C ALA A 34 6.23 -6.38 8.81
N LEU A 35 4.90 -6.44 8.91
CA LEU A 35 4.01 -5.65 8.07
C LEU A 35 3.96 -4.21 8.61
N ILE A 36 4.23 -3.26 7.72
CA ILE A 36 4.11 -1.83 7.93
C ILE A 36 2.88 -1.35 7.18
N VAL A 37 2.04 -0.57 7.85
CA VAL A 37 0.91 0.12 7.23
C VAL A 37 1.06 1.61 7.56
N GLU A 38 1.02 2.45 6.53
CA GLU A 38 1.14 3.90 6.61
C GLU A 38 -0.23 4.54 6.39
N VAL A 39 -0.63 5.41 7.32
CA VAL A 39 -1.89 6.17 7.27
C VAL A 39 -1.64 7.65 7.55
N PHE A 40 -2.44 8.50 6.93
CA PHE A 40 -2.53 9.93 7.16
C PHE A 40 -3.77 10.23 8.01
N LEU A 41 -3.66 11.15 8.97
CA LEU A 41 -4.82 11.66 9.68
C LEU A 41 -5.16 13.07 9.26
N ASN A 42 -6.41 13.26 8.87
CA ASN A 42 -6.98 14.56 8.56
C ASN A 42 -7.43 15.30 9.82
N ALA A 43 -7.42 16.63 9.72
CA ALA A 43 -7.85 17.55 10.78
C ALA A 43 -9.31 17.38 11.22
N ASP A 44 -10.15 16.74 10.39
CA ASP A 44 -11.54 16.42 10.71
C ASP A 44 -11.73 15.08 11.44
N GLY A 45 -10.62 14.40 11.76
CA GLY A 45 -10.61 13.09 12.40
C GLY A 45 -10.80 11.92 11.44
N SER A 46 -10.89 12.16 10.12
CA SER A 46 -10.83 11.11 9.11
C SER A 46 -9.38 10.65 8.86
N THR A 47 -9.24 9.49 8.24
CA THR A 47 -7.97 8.81 8.05
C THR A 47 -7.83 8.38 6.59
N ASP A 48 -6.73 8.73 5.94
CA ASP A 48 -6.44 8.27 4.58
C ASP A 48 -5.36 7.20 4.61
N PHE A 49 -5.57 6.13 3.87
CA PHE A 49 -4.54 5.12 3.64
C PHE A 49 -3.44 5.71 2.72
N ILE A 50 -2.17 5.49 3.08
CA ILE A 50 -1.02 5.94 2.27
C ILE A 50 -0.41 4.76 1.54
N ASP A 51 0.06 3.75 2.29
CA ASP A 51 0.79 2.60 1.74
C ASP A 51 0.84 1.44 2.74
N SER A 52 1.23 0.25 2.31
CA SER A 52 1.56 -0.86 3.20
C SER A 52 2.58 -1.81 2.56
N TYR A 53 3.55 -2.27 3.35
CA TYR A 53 4.64 -3.12 2.85
C TYR A 53 5.27 -3.97 3.97
N VAL A 54 5.97 -5.05 3.60
CA VAL A 54 6.71 -5.89 4.57
C VAL A 54 8.15 -5.39 4.74
N SER A 55 8.51 -5.04 5.96
CA SER A 55 9.83 -4.56 6.36
C SER A 55 10.94 -5.59 6.14
N THR A 56 12.09 -5.10 5.68
CA THR A 56 13.34 -5.87 5.54
C THR A 56 14.19 -5.90 6.82
N THR A 57 13.75 -5.21 7.88
CA THR A 57 14.48 -5.08 9.15
C THR A 57 13.61 -5.36 10.38
N PRO A 58 14.21 -5.77 11.52
CA PRO A 58 13.44 -6.13 12.71
C PRO A 58 12.76 -4.92 13.37
N PRO A 59 11.64 -5.13 14.08
CA PRO A 59 10.88 -4.07 14.75
C PRO A 59 11.63 -3.40 15.90
N ARG A 60 11.34 -2.12 16.17
CA ARG A 60 11.73 -1.42 17.41
C ARG A 60 10.54 -0.64 17.96
N THR A 61 10.25 -0.80 19.25
CA THR A 61 9.24 -0.04 20.00
C THR A 61 9.94 0.99 20.90
N ASP A 62 9.57 2.27 20.83
CA ASP A 62 9.92 3.29 21.84
C ASP A 62 8.69 3.63 22.68
N ILE A 63 8.89 3.95 23.96
CA ILE A 63 7.83 4.13 24.97
C ILE A 63 7.59 5.63 25.22
N GLY A 64 6.35 6.10 25.04
CA GLY A 64 5.88 7.44 25.43
C GLY A 64 4.35 7.51 25.38
N ASN A 65 3.73 8.23 26.32
CA ASN A 65 2.27 8.29 26.52
C ASN A 65 1.62 9.46 25.79
N PRO A 66 0.83 9.21 24.74
CA PRO A 66 -0.51 9.75 24.47
C PRO A 66 -1.51 8.60 24.20
N ARG A 67 -2.76 8.92 23.79
CA ARG A 67 -3.90 7.98 23.65
C ARG A 67 -3.48 6.63 23.04
N GLN A 68 -3.85 5.55 23.73
CA GLN A 68 -3.53 4.19 23.32
C GLN A 68 -4.35 3.84 22.08
N ILE A 69 -3.70 3.68 20.93
CA ILE A 69 -4.33 3.13 19.74
C ILE A 69 -4.24 1.61 19.88
N GLN A 70 -5.41 0.97 19.80
CA GLN A 70 -5.49 -0.47 19.66
C GLN A 70 -5.56 -0.79 18.18
N VAL A 71 -4.67 -1.67 17.75
CA VAL A 71 -4.63 -2.19 16.39
C VAL A 71 -5.01 -3.67 16.44
N GLU A 72 -6.15 -4.02 15.88
CA GLU A 72 -6.65 -5.39 15.79
C GLU A 72 -6.45 -5.89 14.37
N ALA A 73 -5.82 -7.04 14.21
CA ALA A 73 -5.84 -7.77 12.95
C ALA A 73 -6.98 -8.76 12.97
N LEU A 74 -7.83 -8.74 11.95
CA LEU A 74 -9.03 -9.54 11.84
C LEU A 74 -8.93 -10.49 10.65
N ASP A 75 -9.49 -11.68 10.80
CA ASP A 75 -9.65 -12.62 9.71
C ASP A 75 -10.88 -12.32 8.84
N VAL A 76 -11.06 -13.10 7.76
CA VAL A 76 -12.21 -12.99 6.84
C VAL A 76 -13.58 -13.20 7.50
N THR A 77 -13.61 -13.67 8.75
CA THR A 77 -14.83 -13.88 9.55
C THR A 77 -15.01 -12.83 10.64
N ASP A 78 -14.25 -11.73 10.60
CA ASP A 78 -14.27 -10.63 11.58
C ASP A 78 -13.82 -11.08 12.99
N VAL A 79 -13.03 -12.15 13.07
CA VAL A 79 -12.43 -12.62 14.32
C VAL A 79 -11.06 -11.97 14.49
N VAL A 80 -10.84 -11.36 15.64
CA VAL A 80 -9.54 -10.78 16.00
C VAL A 80 -8.52 -11.90 16.21
N ILE A 81 -7.50 -11.93 15.35
CA ILE A 81 -6.41 -12.93 15.38
C ILE A 81 -5.13 -12.40 16.03
N ASP A 82 -4.91 -11.08 16.00
CA ASP A 82 -3.85 -10.42 16.74
C ASP A 82 -4.33 -9.07 17.27
N THR A 83 -3.72 -8.62 18.36
CA THR A 83 -3.99 -7.31 18.94
C THR A 83 -2.69 -6.70 19.40
N VAL A 84 -2.36 -5.56 18.81
CA VAL A 84 -1.20 -4.77 19.19
C VAL A 84 -1.69 -3.49 19.83
N TYR A 85 -1.09 -3.17 20.97
CA TYR A 85 -1.18 -1.84 21.54
C TYR A 85 0.14 -1.16 21.22
N ASP A 86 0.15 -0.32 20.19
CA ASP A 86 1.36 0.35 19.73
C ASP A 86 1.25 1.86 19.84
N TRP A 87 2.42 2.48 19.94
CA TRP A 87 2.61 3.92 19.86
C TRP A 87 3.70 4.21 18.82
N ASP A 88 3.37 4.93 17.74
CA ASP A 88 4.41 5.47 16.84
C ASP A 88 4.72 6.93 17.21
N PRO A 89 5.98 7.30 17.47
CA PRO A 89 6.41 8.68 17.74
C PRO A 89 6.33 9.66 16.55
N ARG A 90 5.98 9.24 15.32
CA ARG A 90 5.87 10.17 14.17
C ARG A 90 4.64 11.08 14.20
N TRP A 91 3.82 10.93 15.22
CA TRP A 91 2.73 11.82 15.55
C TRP A 91 3.35 13.03 16.25
N LEU A 92 3.36 14.18 15.58
CA LEU A 92 3.81 15.40 16.21
C LEU A 92 2.71 15.83 17.19
N PHE A 93 3.08 16.13 18.44
CA PHE A 93 2.14 16.60 19.45
C PHE A 93 2.34 18.09 19.72
N ALA A 94 1.25 18.86 19.81
CA ALA A 94 1.32 20.20 20.39
C ALA A 94 1.48 20.09 21.92
N GLN A 95 2.44 20.82 22.49
CA GLN A 95 2.47 21.07 23.93
C GLN A 95 1.53 22.24 24.22
N GLN A 96 0.46 22.01 24.98
CA GLN A 96 -0.47 23.08 25.35
C GLN A 96 0.19 23.99 26.40
N ASP A 97 0.60 25.19 25.98
CA ASP A 97 1.27 26.19 26.85
C ASP A 97 0.29 26.97 27.77
N SER A 98 -1.01 26.65 27.78
CA SER A 98 -2.01 27.36 28.58
C SER A 98 -2.87 26.43 29.43
N PRO A 99 -3.00 26.69 30.75
CA PRO A 99 -3.88 25.91 31.62
C PRO A 99 -5.34 26.10 31.22
N ASP A 100 -6.12 25.03 31.21
CA ASP A 100 -7.57 25.12 31.05
C ASP A 100 -8.22 25.82 32.26
N ASP A 101 -9.50 26.21 32.12
CA ASP A 101 -10.31 26.87 33.15
C ASP A 101 -10.51 26.01 34.43
N SER A 102 -9.99 24.78 34.48
CA SER A 102 -10.01 23.91 35.65
C SER A 102 -8.78 24.08 36.55
N GLY A 103 -7.77 24.85 36.11
CA GLY A 103 -6.59 25.17 36.91
C GLY A 103 -5.65 23.98 37.15
N LEU A 104 -5.82 22.90 36.39
CA LEU A 104 -4.90 21.76 36.37
C LEU A 104 -4.00 21.89 35.13
N SER A 105 -2.70 22.09 35.35
CA SER A 105 -1.69 21.94 34.29
C SER A 105 -1.49 20.45 34.03
N GLY A 106 -2.33 19.86 33.18
CA GLY A 106 -2.11 18.55 32.59
C GLY A 106 -1.49 18.72 31.21
N GLU A 107 -0.47 17.91 30.90
CA GLU A 107 0.00 17.75 29.53
C GLU A 107 -1.14 17.15 28.70
N GLN A 108 -1.89 17.97 27.97
CA GLN A 108 -2.84 17.49 26.99
C GLN A 108 -2.09 17.36 25.66
N LEU A 109 -1.81 16.12 25.26
CA LEU A 109 -1.13 15.80 24.01
C LEU A 109 -2.18 15.74 22.90
N GLU A 110 -2.10 16.68 21.96
CA GLU A 110 -2.98 16.77 20.79
C GLU A 110 -2.19 16.38 19.53
N VAL A 111 -2.74 15.47 18.73
CA VAL A 111 -2.18 15.06 17.44
C VAL A 111 -2.26 16.25 16.48
N LEU A 112 -1.15 16.65 15.88
CA LEU A 112 -1.15 17.73 14.89
C LEU A 112 -1.80 17.30 13.58
N ASP A 113 -2.50 18.23 12.94
CA ASP A 113 -2.87 18.16 11.52
C ASP A 113 -1.61 17.77 10.70
N GLU A 114 -1.73 16.78 9.81
CA GLU A 114 -0.64 16.23 8.98
C GLU A 114 0.34 15.24 9.67
N SER A 115 -0.09 14.61 10.78
CA SER A 115 0.67 13.53 11.41
C SER A 115 0.52 12.20 10.64
N ALA A 116 1.61 11.45 10.50
CA ALA A 116 1.64 10.12 9.90
C ALA A 116 2.31 9.13 10.85
N GLY A 117 1.85 7.90 10.89
CA GLY A 117 2.37 6.84 11.74
C GLY A 117 2.44 5.50 11.03
N SER A 118 3.27 4.61 11.56
CA SER A 118 3.36 3.21 11.17
C SER A 118 3.20 2.32 12.39
N PHE A 119 2.41 1.28 12.27
CA PHE A 119 2.36 0.22 13.28
C PHE A 119 2.97 -1.05 12.73
N LEU A 120 3.35 -1.92 13.65
CA LEU A 120 4.01 -3.16 13.31
C LEU A 120 3.20 -4.34 13.84
N ILE A 121 2.73 -5.17 12.92
CA ILE A 121 1.95 -6.37 13.24
C ILE A 121 2.68 -7.59 12.69
N THR A 122 2.59 -8.69 13.45
CA THR A 122 3.08 -9.98 12.99
C THR A 122 2.24 -10.42 11.80
N PHE A 123 2.88 -10.69 10.66
CA PHE A 123 2.16 -11.17 9.49
C PHE A 123 1.48 -12.53 9.76
N ASP A 124 0.19 -12.62 9.44
CA ASP A 124 -0.58 -13.86 9.38
C ASP A 124 -1.36 -13.88 8.06
N SER A 125 -1.35 -15.02 7.37
CA SER A 125 -2.03 -15.20 6.07
C SER A 125 -3.56 -15.21 6.18
N ALA A 126 -4.10 -15.39 7.37
CA ALA A 126 -5.53 -15.29 7.62
C ALA A 126 -6.00 -13.83 7.75
N MET A 127 -5.08 -12.86 7.80
CA MET A 127 -5.42 -11.44 7.90
C MET A 127 -6.24 -10.97 6.72
N ALA A 128 -7.39 -10.37 7.02
CA ALA A 128 -8.26 -9.74 6.05
C ALA A 128 -8.36 -8.23 6.29
N GLU A 129 -8.51 -7.82 7.54
CA GLU A 129 -8.69 -6.42 7.89
C GLU A 129 -7.79 -6.02 9.05
N ILE A 130 -7.38 -4.76 9.08
CA ILE A 130 -6.74 -4.12 10.23
C ILE A 130 -7.64 -3.01 10.75
N ARG A 131 -8.13 -3.16 11.98
CA ARG A 131 -8.99 -2.16 12.65
C ARG A 131 -8.20 -1.38 13.67
N LEU A 132 -8.25 -0.05 13.56
CA LEU A 132 -7.66 0.87 14.52
C LEU A 132 -8.76 1.47 15.37
N THR A 133 -8.59 1.40 16.69
CA THR A 133 -9.53 1.94 17.67
C THR A 133 -8.81 2.84 18.67
N ASP A 134 -9.37 4.00 18.97
CA ASP A 134 -8.97 4.80 20.12
C ASP A 134 -9.56 4.16 21.39
N VAL A 135 -8.69 3.60 22.24
CA VAL A 135 -9.08 2.86 23.46
C VAL A 135 -9.76 3.77 24.47
N GLU A 136 -9.42 5.06 24.51
CA GLU A 136 -9.97 6.01 25.48
C GLU A 136 -11.33 6.55 25.01
N ALA A 137 -11.48 6.81 23.70
CA ALA A 137 -12.72 7.29 23.12
C ALA A 137 -13.72 6.16 22.77
N ILE A 138 -13.28 4.90 22.74
CA ILE A 138 -14.04 3.73 22.25
C ILE A 138 -14.62 4.03 20.86
N ASN A 139 -13.81 4.66 20.01
CA ASN A 139 -14.19 5.04 18.67
C ASN A 139 -13.29 4.33 17.66
N GLU A 140 -13.90 3.68 16.67
CA GLU A 140 -13.17 3.16 15.52
C GLU A 140 -12.61 4.33 14.71
N LEU A 141 -11.32 4.28 14.42
CA LEU A 141 -10.62 5.27 13.62
C LEU A 141 -10.67 4.89 12.14
N ILE A 142 -10.21 3.67 11.82
CA ILE A 142 -10.18 3.15 10.46
C ILE A 142 -10.19 1.63 10.47
N THR A 143 -10.80 1.04 9.45
CA THR A 143 -10.62 -0.36 9.07
C THR A 143 -9.99 -0.40 7.68
N VAL A 144 -8.86 -1.11 7.55
CA VAL A 144 -8.09 -1.23 6.30
C VAL A 144 -8.17 -2.67 5.80
N ASP A 145 -8.64 -2.88 4.57
CA ASP A 145 -8.58 -4.18 3.90
C ASP A 145 -7.14 -4.49 3.49
N VAL A 146 -6.56 -5.55 4.07
CA VAL A 146 -5.18 -5.98 3.80
C VAL A 146 -5.12 -7.26 2.97
N ARG A 147 -6.26 -7.82 2.55
CA ARG A 147 -6.30 -9.02 1.70
C ARG A 147 -5.48 -8.87 0.42
N PRO A 148 -5.52 -7.74 -0.33
CA PRO A 148 -4.74 -7.63 -1.56
C PRO A 148 -3.25 -7.86 -1.31
N VAL A 149 -2.70 -7.27 -0.24
CA VAL A 149 -1.28 -7.39 0.11
C VAL A 149 -0.92 -8.81 0.54
N VAL A 150 -1.79 -9.44 1.34
CA VAL A 150 -1.63 -10.83 1.78
C VAL A 150 -1.67 -11.79 0.59
N GLU A 151 -2.62 -11.60 -0.32
CA GLU A 151 -2.78 -12.40 -1.53
C GLU A 151 -1.58 -12.24 -2.48
N THR A 152 -1.12 -11.01 -2.74
CA THR A 152 0.08 -10.76 -3.55
C THR A 152 1.30 -11.49 -2.98
N TRP A 153 1.59 -11.32 -1.69
CA TRP A 153 2.75 -11.97 -1.05
C TRP A 153 2.62 -13.50 -1.13
N CYS A 154 1.44 -14.03 -0.84
CA CYS A 154 1.24 -15.47 -0.87
C CYS A 154 1.33 -16.07 -2.27
N TYR A 155 0.82 -15.37 -3.29
CA TYR A 155 0.96 -15.79 -4.67
C TYR A 155 2.42 -15.90 -5.08
N GLU A 156 3.23 -14.86 -4.80
CA GLU A 156 4.66 -14.84 -5.11
C GLU A 156 5.44 -15.96 -4.40
N GLU A 157 5.19 -16.18 -3.10
CA GLU A 157 5.90 -17.20 -2.31
C GLU A 157 5.53 -18.62 -2.76
N LEU A 158 4.26 -18.86 -3.13
CA LEU A 158 3.80 -20.15 -3.67
C LEU A 158 4.42 -20.43 -5.04
N GLN A 159 4.48 -19.43 -5.93
CA GLN A 159 5.15 -19.56 -7.24
C GLN A 159 6.65 -19.83 -7.09
N ALA A 160 7.29 -19.20 -6.11
CA ALA A 160 8.69 -19.46 -5.77
C ALA A 160 8.93 -20.82 -5.11
N SER A 161 7.87 -21.60 -4.82
CA SER A 161 7.93 -22.84 -4.04
C SER A 161 8.67 -22.64 -2.71
N SER A 162 8.46 -21.47 -2.09
CA SER A 162 9.20 -21.09 -0.90
C SER A 162 8.72 -21.89 0.31
N PRO A 163 9.62 -22.25 1.26
CA PRO A 163 9.21 -22.89 2.50
C PRO A 163 8.28 -22.02 3.37
N ALA A 164 8.38 -20.68 3.25
CA ALA A 164 7.51 -19.75 3.98
C ALA A 164 6.10 -19.71 3.38
N GLY A 165 5.98 -19.65 2.05
CA GLY A 165 4.70 -19.73 1.34
C GLY A 165 4.00 -21.06 1.60
N LEU A 166 4.75 -22.18 1.57
CA LEU A 166 4.21 -23.51 1.86
C LEU A 166 3.78 -23.71 3.32
N ALA A 167 4.26 -22.89 4.26
CA ALA A 167 3.90 -22.98 5.67
C ALA A 167 2.75 -22.03 6.03
N ASN A 168 2.75 -20.83 5.45
CA ASN A 168 1.84 -19.76 5.86
C ASN A 168 0.69 -19.58 4.86
N CYS A 169 0.87 -19.79 3.56
CA CYS A 169 -0.15 -19.47 2.55
C CYS A 169 -1.05 -20.65 2.16
N THR A 170 -1.04 -21.74 2.93
CA THR A 170 -1.84 -22.93 2.61
C THR A 170 -3.31 -22.69 2.95
N GLY A 171 -4.18 -22.81 1.94
CA GLY A 171 -5.64 -22.68 2.12
C GLY A 171 -6.19 -21.26 1.97
N ILE A 172 -5.39 -20.32 1.47
CA ILE A 172 -5.90 -19.04 0.96
C ILE A 172 -6.65 -19.30 -0.34
N GLU A 173 -7.83 -18.70 -0.45
CA GLU A 173 -8.60 -18.62 -1.68
C GLU A 173 -8.21 -17.32 -2.40
N PHE A 174 -7.75 -17.44 -3.63
CA PHE A 174 -7.43 -16.29 -4.47
C PHE A 174 -8.67 -15.89 -5.27
N THR A 175 -9.01 -14.61 -5.25
CA THR A 175 -10.08 -14.11 -6.11
C THR A 175 -9.52 -13.86 -7.51
N ASP A 176 -10.17 -14.44 -8.51
CA ASP A 176 -9.91 -14.23 -9.93
C ASP A 176 -11.27 -13.90 -10.57
N THR A 177 -11.45 -12.65 -10.99
CA THR A 177 -12.74 -12.09 -11.39
C THR A 177 -13.04 -12.30 -12.86
N ASP A 178 -12.02 -12.30 -13.71
CA ASP A 178 -12.16 -12.45 -15.15
C ASP A 178 -11.80 -13.85 -15.67
N PHE A 179 -11.34 -14.73 -14.78
CA PHE A 179 -11.06 -16.15 -14.99
C PHE A 179 -9.92 -16.40 -15.97
N ASP A 180 -8.85 -15.61 -15.89
CA ASP A 180 -7.69 -15.70 -16.76
C ASP A 180 -6.50 -16.49 -16.17
N ASP A 181 -6.71 -17.12 -15.01
CA ASP A 181 -5.74 -17.83 -14.18
C ASP A 181 -4.72 -16.93 -13.44
N VAL A 182 -4.94 -15.61 -13.41
CA VAL A 182 -4.17 -14.63 -12.63
C VAL A 182 -5.06 -14.03 -11.53
N PRO A 183 -4.67 -14.13 -10.24
CA PRO A 183 -5.47 -13.53 -9.17
C PRO A 183 -5.53 -12.00 -9.24
N ASN A 184 -6.69 -11.42 -8.91
CA ASN A 184 -6.92 -9.96 -8.86
C ASN A 184 -5.81 -9.16 -8.16
N ALA A 185 -5.22 -9.71 -7.09
CA ALA A 185 -4.18 -9.05 -6.30
C ALA A 185 -2.84 -8.88 -7.04
N VAL A 186 -2.62 -9.61 -8.13
CA VAL A 186 -1.41 -9.55 -8.97
C VAL A 186 -1.73 -9.34 -10.44
N ASP A 187 -3.02 -9.18 -10.76
CA ASP A 187 -3.53 -8.98 -12.10
C ASP A 187 -3.48 -7.50 -12.48
N ASN A 188 -2.78 -7.18 -13.58
CA ASN A 188 -2.71 -5.82 -14.10
C ASN A 188 -3.97 -5.38 -14.87
N CYS A 189 -4.94 -6.28 -15.06
CA CYS A 189 -6.27 -6.02 -15.60
C CYS A 189 -7.38 -6.87 -14.92
N PRO A 190 -7.71 -6.65 -13.63
CA PRO A 190 -8.58 -7.53 -12.82
C PRO A 190 -10.00 -7.84 -13.35
N ASP A 191 -10.45 -7.13 -14.39
CA ASP A 191 -11.78 -7.27 -14.98
C ASP A 191 -11.73 -7.73 -16.46
N ILE A 192 -10.54 -7.86 -17.06
CA ILE A 192 -10.35 -8.14 -18.50
C ILE A 192 -9.23 -9.17 -18.68
N ALA A 193 -9.65 -10.41 -18.94
CA ALA A 193 -8.76 -11.56 -19.04
C ALA A 193 -7.57 -11.34 -19.99
N ASN A 194 -6.36 -11.41 -19.43
CA ASN A 194 -5.07 -11.29 -20.12
C ASN A 194 -3.98 -12.11 -19.42
N THR A 195 -4.05 -13.44 -19.54
CA THR A 195 -3.14 -14.40 -18.89
C THR A 195 -1.64 -14.14 -19.14
N ASP A 196 -1.27 -13.42 -20.20
CA ASP A 196 0.12 -13.06 -20.49
C ASP A 196 0.62 -11.83 -19.72
N GLN A 197 -0.28 -11.11 -19.05
CA GLN A 197 -0.03 -9.94 -18.20
C GLN A 197 0.84 -8.90 -18.91
N SER A 198 0.65 -8.74 -20.23
CA SER A 198 1.41 -7.76 -21.01
C SER A 198 1.17 -6.33 -20.49
N ASP A 199 2.26 -5.62 -20.20
CA ASP A 199 2.28 -4.20 -19.81
C ASP A 199 3.53 -3.57 -20.43
N VAL A 200 3.43 -3.18 -21.71
CA VAL A 200 4.57 -2.65 -22.48
C VAL A 200 5.12 -1.36 -21.84
N LEU A 201 4.26 -0.59 -21.19
CA LEU A 201 4.61 0.70 -20.60
C LEU A 201 5.16 0.58 -19.18
N ASN A 202 5.04 -0.60 -18.55
CA ASN A 202 5.44 -0.88 -17.16
C ASN A 202 4.83 0.12 -16.18
N ARG A 203 3.53 0.37 -16.32
CA ARG A 203 2.76 1.31 -15.49
C ARG A 203 1.83 0.62 -14.50
N GLY A 204 1.79 -0.72 -14.49
CA GLY A 204 0.91 -1.51 -13.64
C GLY A 204 -0.52 -1.66 -14.18
N ILE A 205 -0.79 -1.14 -15.39
CA ILE A 205 -2.05 -1.31 -16.12
C ILE A 205 -1.73 -2.13 -17.35
N GLY A 206 -2.35 -3.31 -17.49
CA GLY A 206 -2.09 -4.19 -18.62
C GLY A 206 -2.61 -3.65 -19.94
N ASP A 207 -1.99 -4.07 -21.04
CA ASP A 207 -2.33 -3.62 -22.38
C ASP A 207 -3.78 -3.97 -22.77
N ALA A 208 -4.37 -4.99 -22.14
CA ALA A 208 -5.74 -5.44 -22.39
C ALA A 208 -6.82 -4.49 -21.83
N CYS A 209 -6.55 -3.84 -20.70
CA CYS A 209 -7.43 -2.88 -20.04
C CYS A 209 -6.94 -1.43 -20.17
N ALA A 210 -5.77 -1.23 -20.77
CA ALA A 210 -5.24 0.07 -21.14
C ALA A 210 -6.26 0.83 -22.00
N ARG A 211 -6.54 2.06 -21.59
CA ARG A 211 -7.37 2.96 -22.38
C ARG A 211 -6.58 3.45 -23.60
N PRO A 212 -7.11 3.36 -24.83
CA PRO A 212 -6.41 3.88 -26.00
C PRO A 212 -6.13 5.39 -25.87
N GLY A 213 -4.86 5.76 -25.98
CA GLY A 213 -4.39 7.14 -25.95
C GLY A 213 -4.01 7.64 -24.56
N ASP A 214 -4.37 6.92 -23.50
CA ASP A 214 -3.91 7.15 -22.12
C ASP A 214 -2.61 6.34 -21.97
N LEU A 215 -1.49 7.03 -22.09
CA LEU A 215 -0.15 6.48 -22.13
C LEU A 215 0.59 6.61 -20.79
N ASP A 216 0.17 7.49 -19.89
CA ASP A 216 0.76 7.58 -18.53
C ASP A 216 -0.05 6.83 -17.45
N GLY A 217 -1.30 6.46 -17.72
CA GLY A 217 -2.11 5.58 -16.88
C GLY A 217 -2.87 6.30 -15.79
N ASP A 218 -3.08 7.60 -15.90
CA ASP A 218 -3.83 8.37 -14.91
C ASP A 218 -5.36 8.34 -15.14
N GLY A 219 -5.82 7.69 -16.22
CA GLY A 219 -7.22 7.45 -16.51
C GLY A 219 -7.85 8.48 -17.45
N ASP A 220 -7.11 9.50 -17.86
CA ASP A 220 -7.53 10.42 -18.91
C ASP A 220 -6.56 10.48 -20.10
N VAL A 221 -7.03 11.09 -21.19
CA VAL A 221 -6.23 11.37 -22.37
C VAL A 221 -6.05 12.88 -22.47
N ASP A 222 -4.84 13.35 -22.24
CA ASP A 222 -4.52 14.76 -22.17
C ASP A 222 -3.20 15.13 -22.88
N TRP A 223 -2.61 16.28 -22.53
CA TRP A 223 -1.36 16.72 -23.16
C TRP A 223 -0.11 15.94 -22.70
N ASN A 224 -0.13 15.36 -21.50
CA ASN A 224 0.92 14.52 -20.95
C ASN A 224 1.09 13.27 -21.83
N ASP A 225 -0.02 12.62 -22.22
CA ASP A 225 0.01 11.48 -23.14
C ASP A 225 0.57 11.83 -24.52
N ILE A 226 0.08 12.93 -25.11
CA ILE A 226 0.60 13.40 -26.40
C ILE A 226 2.09 13.73 -26.28
N GLY A 227 2.52 14.23 -25.13
CA GLY A 227 3.92 14.45 -24.78
C GLY A 227 4.76 13.18 -24.78
N LEU A 228 4.20 12.02 -24.40
CA LEU A 228 4.92 10.74 -24.35
C LEU A 228 5.33 10.21 -25.72
N TYR A 229 4.65 10.59 -26.81
CA TYR A 229 5.13 10.34 -28.16
C TYR A 229 6.47 11.02 -28.45
N LEU A 230 6.69 12.21 -27.90
CA LEU A 230 7.91 12.99 -28.07
C LEU A 230 8.99 12.62 -27.05
N ALA A 231 8.61 11.98 -25.95
CA ALA A 231 9.52 11.38 -25.00
C ALA A 231 10.19 10.13 -25.59
N GLY A 232 11.43 9.83 -25.17
CA GLY A 232 12.06 8.52 -25.40
C GLY A 232 12.38 8.12 -26.86
N ASN A 233 12.22 8.99 -27.87
CA ASN A 233 12.26 8.63 -29.29
C ASN A 233 11.18 7.61 -29.70
N ASN A 234 9.98 7.74 -29.15
CA ASN A 234 8.86 6.86 -29.50
C ASN A 234 8.34 7.05 -30.93
N LEU A 235 8.64 8.18 -31.58
CA LEU A 235 8.27 8.42 -32.99
C LEU A 235 9.27 7.80 -33.99
N ASN A 236 8.73 7.39 -35.13
CA ASN A 236 9.44 6.84 -36.29
C ASN A 236 10.12 5.50 -35.99
N ARG A 237 9.42 4.62 -35.27
CA ARG A 237 9.86 3.26 -35.00
C ARG A 237 8.78 2.26 -35.44
N PRO A 238 9.15 1.01 -35.78
CA PRO A 238 8.16 -0.06 -35.85
C PRO A 238 7.50 -0.24 -34.47
N ALA A 239 6.24 -0.68 -34.48
CA ALA A 239 5.58 -1.16 -33.27
C ALA A 239 6.39 -2.32 -32.66
N ASN A 240 6.49 -2.37 -31.33
CA ASN A 240 7.24 -3.40 -30.62
C ASN A 240 6.53 -4.75 -30.69
N ASP A 241 5.20 -4.73 -30.75
CA ASP A 241 4.30 -5.87 -30.78
C ASP A 241 2.93 -5.44 -31.34
N PRO A 242 1.97 -6.37 -31.52
CA PRO A 242 0.64 -6.05 -32.07
C PRO A 242 -0.26 -5.17 -31.18
N VAL A 243 0.11 -4.93 -29.92
CA VAL A 243 -0.66 -4.14 -28.94
C VAL A 243 0.14 -2.92 -28.45
N ASP A 244 1.14 -2.49 -29.21
CA ASP A 244 2.00 -1.36 -28.86
C ASP A 244 1.14 -0.12 -28.57
N PRO A 245 1.10 0.38 -27.33
CA PRO A 245 0.19 1.47 -26.97
C PRO A 245 0.44 2.77 -27.75
N PHE A 246 1.65 2.92 -28.32
CA PHE A 246 1.95 4.06 -29.17
C PHE A 246 1.47 3.90 -30.63
N ASP A 247 1.11 2.71 -31.11
CA ASP A 247 0.60 2.47 -32.48
C ASP A 247 -0.95 2.53 -32.52
N LEU A 248 -1.53 3.69 -32.18
CA LEU A 248 -2.98 3.86 -32.00
C LEU A 248 -3.87 3.52 -33.22
N ASN A 249 -3.29 3.34 -34.41
CA ASN A 249 -4.06 2.93 -35.59
C ASN A 249 -3.65 1.54 -36.13
N ASP A 250 -2.90 0.77 -35.35
CA ASP A 250 -2.50 -0.62 -35.59
C ASP A 250 -1.88 -0.85 -36.98
N ASN A 251 -1.08 0.11 -37.48
CA ASN A 251 -0.48 0.00 -38.81
C ASN A 251 0.92 -0.65 -38.80
N GLY A 252 1.42 -1.00 -37.62
CA GLY A 252 2.75 -1.56 -37.35
C GLY A 252 3.86 -0.51 -37.25
N THR A 253 3.55 0.79 -37.27
CA THR A 253 4.52 1.88 -37.25
C THR A 253 4.07 3.05 -36.38
N VAL A 254 4.84 3.30 -35.32
CA VAL A 254 4.62 4.44 -34.45
C VAL A 254 5.20 5.70 -35.08
N ASN A 255 4.33 6.65 -35.42
CA ASN A 255 4.69 7.91 -36.05
C ASN A 255 3.70 9.04 -35.68
N ILE A 256 3.84 10.19 -36.32
CA ILE A 256 3.04 11.38 -36.00
C ILE A 256 1.54 11.21 -36.27
N LEU A 257 1.15 10.22 -37.08
CA LEU A 257 -0.25 9.89 -37.33
C LEU A 257 -0.89 9.26 -36.09
N ASP A 258 -0.14 8.52 -35.29
CA ASP A 258 -0.60 7.95 -34.03
C ASP A 258 -0.79 9.03 -32.97
N ALA A 259 0.19 9.93 -32.81
CA ALA A 259 0.04 11.10 -31.96
C ALA A 259 -1.17 11.98 -32.36
N ARG A 260 -1.46 12.09 -33.67
CA ARG A 260 -2.65 12.79 -34.15
C ARG A 260 -3.95 12.04 -33.86
N ALA A 261 -3.92 10.70 -33.83
CA ALA A 261 -5.05 9.89 -33.39
C ALA A 261 -5.29 10.12 -31.89
N GLY A 262 -4.25 10.16 -31.07
CA GLY A 262 -4.34 10.48 -29.64
C GLY A 262 -5.03 11.83 -29.37
N ILE A 263 -4.73 12.87 -30.15
CA ILE A 263 -5.41 14.19 -30.02
C ILE A 263 -6.93 14.09 -30.19
N LEU A 264 -7.42 13.12 -30.97
CA LEU A 264 -8.86 12.89 -31.15
C LEU A 264 -9.51 12.12 -30.01
N LEU A 265 -8.70 11.51 -29.13
CA LEU A 265 -9.13 10.76 -27.96
C LEU A 265 -9.11 11.59 -26.68
N CYS A 266 -8.56 12.82 -26.73
CA CYS A 266 -8.46 13.69 -25.57
C CYS A 266 -9.81 13.97 -24.89
N ASP A 267 -9.84 13.85 -23.57
CA ASP A 267 -11.05 14.04 -22.76
C ASP A 267 -11.52 15.49 -22.73
N LEU A 268 -10.58 16.44 -22.76
CA LEU A 268 -10.86 17.87 -22.66
C LEU A 268 -10.57 18.66 -23.95
N PRO A 269 -11.30 19.77 -24.19
CA PRO A 269 -11.03 20.65 -25.32
C PRO A 269 -9.58 21.12 -25.34
N ARG A 270 -8.93 20.95 -26.50
CA ARG A 270 -7.50 21.27 -26.73
C ARG A 270 -6.52 20.35 -25.98
N CYS A 271 -6.96 19.17 -25.55
CA CYS A 271 -6.16 18.23 -24.76
C CYS A 271 -5.58 18.96 -23.53
N ALA A 272 -6.44 19.61 -22.75
CA ALA A 272 -6.00 20.30 -21.55
C ALA A 272 -5.70 19.29 -20.44
N ILE A 273 -4.63 19.53 -19.67
CA ILE A 273 -4.27 18.73 -18.49
C ILE A 273 -5.25 19.04 -17.36
N LEU A 274 -5.73 18.01 -16.66
CA LEU A 274 -6.55 18.18 -15.46
C LEU A 274 -5.71 18.82 -14.32
N PRO A 275 -6.23 19.86 -13.63
CA PRO A 275 -5.49 20.58 -12.61
C PRO A 275 -5.37 19.85 -11.27
#